data_AF-A0A351G4V4-F1
#
_entry.id   AF-A0A351G4V4-F1
#
_cell.length_a   1.000
_cell.length_b   1.000
_cell.length_c   1.000
_cell.angle_alpha   90.00
_cell.angle_beta   90.00
_cell.angle_gamma   90.00
#
_symmetry.space_group_name_H-M   'P 1'
#
loop_
_entity.id
_entity.type
_entity.pdbx_description
1 polymer ?
#
loop_
_entity_poly.entity_id
_entity_poly.type
_entity_poly.pdbx_seq_one_letter_code
_entity_poly.pdbx_strand_id
1 'polypeptide(L)' 'MRIGGSGGWEWIIILVIVLLVFGVGRIGKIAGELGGGIRAFREGLKGEDDEENKEEEAAKEPEEK' A
#
# COMPACT_ATOMS: atom_id res chain seq x y z
N MET A 1 0.11 -14.45 34.88
CA MET A 1 0.78 -14.54 33.57
C MET A 1 0.92 -13.13 33.02
N ARG A 2 2.08 -12.48 33.16
CA ARG A 2 2.33 -11.17 32.55
C ARG A 2 2.62 -11.42 31.08
N ILE A 3 1.67 -11.11 30.20
CA ILE A 3 1.87 -11.15 28.74
C ILE A 3 2.73 -9.95 28.39
N GLY A 4 4.03 -10.11 28.54
CA GLY A 4 5.05 -9.24 27.97
C GLY A 4 5.65 -9.97 26.79
N GLY A 5 5.41 -9.47 25.58
CA GLY A 5 6.02 -10.00 24.36
C GLY A 5 5.37 -9.40 23.12
N SER A 6 6.04 -8.40 22.54
CA SER A 6 5.75 -7.78 21.23
C SER A 6 4.39 -7.10 21.07
N GLY A 7 4.32 -5.81 21.40
CA GLY A 7 3.17 -4.92 21.19
C GLY A 7 2.73 -4.73 19.73
N GLY A 8 3.13 -5.57 18.78
CA GLY A 8 2.63 -5.61 17.41
C GLY A 8 1.39 -6.51 17.24
N TRP A 9 1.24 -7.55 18.06
CA TRP A 9 0.11 -8.49 17.91
C TRP A 9 -1.23 -7.84 18.29
N GLU A 10 -1.21 -6.93 19.28
CA GLU A 10 -2.38 -6.13 19.67
C GLU A 10 -2.89 -5.26 18.50
N TRP A 11 -1.98 -4.64 17.75
CA TRP A 11 -2.32 -3.81 16.59
C TRP A 11 -2.99 -4.62 15.48
N ILE A 12 -2.55 -5.85 15.23
CA ILE A 12 -3.16 -6.75 14.25
C ILE A 12 -4.60 -7.07 14.66
N ILE A 13 -4.84 -7.40 15.94
CA ILE A 13 -6.18 -7.69 16.45
C ILE A 13 -7.10 -6.48 16.29
N ILE A 14 -6.61 -5.28 16.62
CA ILE A 14 -7.38 -4.03 16.44
C ILE A 14 -7.70 -3.82 14.96
N LEU A 15 -6.74 -4.02 14.06
CA LEU A 15 -6.94 -3.90 12.60
C LEU A 15 -8.04 -4.84 12.10
N VAL A 16 -8.04 -6.08 12.57
CA VAL A 16 -9.07 -7.08 12.23
C VAL A 16 -10.45 -6.62 12.72
N ILE A 17 -10.56 -6.11 13.95
CA ILE A 17 -11.83 -5.60 14.49
C ILE A 17 -12.34 -4.42 13.66
N VAL A 18 -11.47 -3.47 13.30
CA VAL A 18 -11.82 -2.34 12.44
C VAL A 18 -12.30 -2.84 11.07
N LEU A 19 -11.61 -3.80 10.46
CA LEU A 19 -12.02 -4.39 9.19
C LEU A 19 -13.38 -5.11 9.27
N LEU A 20 -13.71 -5.75 10.39
CA LEU A 20 -15.02 -6.38 10.60
C LEU A 20 -16.15 -5.36 10.81
N VAL A 21 -15.89 -4.28 11.54
CA VAL A 21 -16.90 -3.23 11.81
C VAL A 21 -17.19 -2.41 10.56
N PHE A 22 -16.15 -1.99 9.84
CA PHE A 22 -16.29 -1.15 8.65
C PHE A 22 -16.54 -1.98 7.38
N GLY A 23 -16.06 -3.23 7.35
CA GLY A 23 -16.11 -4.11 6.18
C GLY A 23 -14.99 -3.81 5.18
N VAL A 24 -14.45 -4.87 4.55
CA VAL A 24 -13.39 -4.78 3.54
C VAL A 24 -13.80 -3.95 2.30
N GLY A 25 -15.08 -3.99 1.92
CA GLY A 25 -15.58 -3.27 0.75
C GLY A 25 -15.62 -1.74 0.93
N ARG A 26 -15.92 -1.26 2.13
CA ARG A 26 -15.96 0.19 2.43
C ARG A 26 -14.55 0.77 2.51
N ILE A 27 -13.64 0.05 3.19
CA ILE A 27 -12.23 0.44 3.29
C ILE A 27 -11.57 0.42 1.90
N GLY A 28 -11.81 -0.61 1.09
CA GLY A 28 -11.27 -0.69 -0.28
C GLY A 28 -11.75 0.45 -1.18
N LYS A 29 -13.04 0.83 -1.10
CA LYS A 29 -13.58 1.94 -1.88
C LYS A 29 -12.91 3.28 -1.53
N ILE A 30 -12.80 3.58 -0.23
CA ILE A 30 -12.18 4.82 0.26
C ILE A 30 -10.68 4.84 -0.04
N ALA A 31 -9.99 3.71 0.16
CA ALA A 31 -8.57 3.58 -0.15
C ALA A 31 -8.29 3.74 -1.66
N GLY A 32 -9.19 3.26 -2.53
CA GLY A 32 -9.09 3.48 -3.97
C GLY A 32 -9.23 4.96 -4.36
N GLU A 33 -10.25 5.64 -3.82
CA GLU A 33 -10.49 7.07 -4.07
C GLU A 33 -9.35 7.95 -3.54
N LEU A 34 -8.86 7.67 -2.33
CA LEU A 34 -7.72 8.39 -1.73
C LEU A 34 -6.38 8.02 -2.38
N GLY A 35 -6.17 6.75 -2.70
CA GLY A 35 -4.93 6.25 -3.30
C GLY A 35 -4.68 6.81 -4.69
N GLY A 36 -5.73 6.96 -5.50
CA GLY A 36 -5.63 7.63 -6.80
C GLY A 36 -5.17 9.09 -6.67
N GLY A 37 -5.75 9.83 -5.73
CA GLY A 37 -5.36 11.22 -5.45
C GLY A 37 -3.93 11.35 -4.93
N ILE A 38 -3.52 10.48 -4.00
CA ILE A 38 -2.14 10.44 -3.47
C ILE A 38 -1.14 10.07 -4.57
N ARG A 39 -1.50 9.13 -5.47
CA ARG A 39 -0.65 8.73 -6.59
C ARG A 39 -0.44 9.87 -7.58
N ALA A 40 -1.52 10.54 -8.00
CA ALA A 40 -1.45 11.71 -8.87
C ALA A 40 -0.67 12.86 -8.22
N PHE A 41 -0.84 13.07 -6.91
CA PHE A 41 -0.06 14.05 -6.15
C PHE A 41 1.43 13.69 -6.11
N ARG A 42 1.77 12.42 -5.88
CA ARG A 42 3.16 11.95 -5.89
C ARG A 42 3.79 12.02 -7.27
N GLU A 43 3.04 11.73 -8.33
CA GLU A 43 3.47 11.86 -9.72
C GLU A 43 3.69 13.33 -10.08
N GLY A 44 2.79 14.25 -9.69
CA GLY A 44 2.96 15.69 -9.87
C GLY A 44 4.13 16.29 -9.06
N LEU A 45 4.40 15.76 -7.86
CA LEU A 45 5.59 16.15 -7.07
C LEU A 45 6.90 15.57 -7.61
N LYS A 46 6.84 14.46 -8.36
CA LYS A 46 8.00 13.84 -9.04
C LYS A 46 8.26 14.40 -10.44
N GLY A 47 7.34 15.21 -10.98
CA GLY A 47 7.42 15.75 -12.33
C GLY A 47 8.36 16.95 -12.44
N GLU A 48 9.66 16.66 -12.63
CA GLU A 48 10.58 17.36 -13.55
C GLU A 48 11.89 16.57 -13.76
N ASP A 49 12.20 15.55 -12.92
CA ASP A 49 13.50 14.85 -12.94
C ASP A 49 13.46 13.34 -13.27
N ASP A 50 12.29 12.70 -13.42
CA ASP A 50 12.18 11.22 -13.30
C ASP A 50 11.27 10.57 -14.37
N GLU A 51 11.04 11.24 -15.50
CA GLU A 51 10.22 10.70 -16.61
C GLU A 51 10.98 9.69 -17.49
N GLU A 52 12.28 9.49 -17.27
CA GLU A 52 13.12 8.56 -18.05
C GLU A 52 13.17 7.12 -17.47
N ASN A 53 12.83 6.90 -16.19
CA ASN A 53 13.11 5.62 -15.52
C ASN A 53 11.88 4.70 -15.30
N LYS A 54 10.79 4.88 -16.05
CA LYS A 54 9.60 4.01 -15.95
C LYS A 54 9.42 3.00 -17.07
N GLU A 55 10.31 2.98 -18.07
CA GLU A 55 10.31 1.95 -19.12
C GLU A 55 11.39 0.86 -18.93
N GLU A 56 12.35 1.02 -18.02
CA GLU A 56 13.45 0.05 -17.85
C GLU A 56 13.16 -1.15 -16.93
N GLU A 57 12.11 -1.12 -16.09
CA GLU A 57 11.80 -2.23 -15.17
C GLU A 57 10.72 -3.20 -15.67
N ALA A 58 10.40 -3.17 -16.97
CA ALA A 58 9.55 -4.18 -17.62
C ALA A 58 10.29 -5.00 -18.71
N ALA A 59 11.60 -4.76 -18.92
CA ALA A 59 12.41 -5.45 -19.94
C ALA A 59 13.49 -6.40 -19.39
N LYS A 60 13.50 -6.68 -18.08
CA LYS A 60 14.21 -7.83 -17.48
C LYS A 60 13.16 -8.58 -16.68
N GLU A 61 12.57 -9.67 -17.11
CA GLU A 61 13.13 -10.88 -17.72
C GLU A 61 12.08 -11.52 -18.64
N PRO A 62 12.51 -12.13 -19.75
CA PRO A 62 12.31 -13.57 -19.83
C PRO A 62 13.52 -14.33 -20.39
N GLU A 63 13.54 -15.63 -20.12
CA GLU A 63 14.39 -16.70 -20.69
C GLU A 63 15.74 -16.94 -19.96
N GLU A 64 15.87 -17.99 -19.16
CA GLU A 64 16.12 -19.40 -19.55
C GLU A 64 17.50 -19.64 -20.18
N LYS A 65 18.53 -19.85 -19.33
CA LYS A 65 19.41 -21.05 -19.26
C LYS A 65 20.55 -20.89 -18.27
#